data_AF-A0A7S2STK9-F1
#
_entry.id   AF-A0A7S2STK9-F1
#
_cell.length_a   1.000
_cell.length_b   1.000
_cell.length_c   1.000
_cell.angle_alpha   90.00
_cell.angle_beta   90.00
_cell.angle_gamma   90.00
#
_symmetry.space_group_name_H-M   'P 1'
#
loop_
_entity.id
_entity.type
_entity.pdbx_description
1 polymer ?
#
loop_
_entity_poly.entity_id
_entity_poly.type
_entity_poly.pdbx_seq_one_letter_code
_entity_poly.pdbx_strand_id
1 'polypeptide(L)'
;KFRHDKRVYLGALKYVPHAVYKLLENMPMPWEQVRNVKVLYHITGAISFVNEIPWVIEPVYAAQWGTMWIMMRREKRDRRHFKRMRFPPFDDEEPPLDYGDNILDVEPLEAINMELDPEDDEAVYDWFYDHKPLQYSKHVNGPSYRRWRLNVPIMSTLYRLAGQLQSDLLDRNYFHLFEKKSFFTAKALNMAIPGGPKFEPLFRDMGADEEDWNEFNDINKIIIRHQIRTEYKVQFPFLYNSRPRKVRLAPYHNPP
;
A
#
# COMPACT_ATOMS: atom_id res chain seq x y z
N LYS A 1 -3.03 41.69 24.14
CA LYS A 1 -2.91 40.61 25.14
C LYS A 1 -1.93 39.52 24.70
N PHE A 2 -2.13 38.84 23.56
CA PHE A 2 -1.26 37.74 23.09
C PHE A 2 -0.05 38.15 22.20
N ARG A 3 0.56 39.33 22.47
CA ARG A 3 1.65 39.84 21.61
C ARG A 3 2.95 39.03 21.79
N HIS A 4 3.22 38.55 23.00
CA HIS A 4 4.40 37.74 23.31
C HIS A 4 4.32 36.34 22.65
N ASP A 5 3.12 35.79 22.49
CA ASP A 5 2.91 34.46 21.92
C ASP A 5 3.15 34.42 20.41
N LYS A 6 3.03 35.56 19.71
CA LYS A 6 3.25 35.65 18.24
C LYS A 6 4.59 35.06 17.80
N ARG A 7 5.65 35.23 18.61
CA ARG A 7 6.98 34.64 18.33
C ARG A 7 6.94 33.12 18.37
N VAL A 8 6.18 32.54 19.29
CA VAL A 8 5.99 31.09 19.44
C VAL A 8 5.19 30.53 18.26
N TYR A 9 4.11 31.21 17.86
CA TYR A 9 3.33 30.81 16.67
C TYR A 9 4.17 30.79 15.39
N LEU A 10 5.01 31.82 15.17
CA LEU A 10 5.93 31.83 14.03
C LEU A 10 6.98 30.71 14.12
N GLY A 11 7.48 30.42 15.31
CA GLY A 11 8.41 29.30 15.54
C GLY A 11 7.78 27.92 15.27
N ALA A 12 6.49 27.76 15.58
CA ALA A 12 5.76 26.52 15.39
C ALA A 12 5.58 26.15 13.91
N LEU A 13 5.59 27.12 12.99
CA LEU A 13 5.49 26.90 11.55
C LEU A 13 6.54 25.91 11.02
N LYS A 14 7.73 25.87 11.65
CA LYS A 14 8.79 24.90 11.32
C LYS A 14 8.32 23.44 11.42
N TYR A 15 7.40 23.14 12.33
CA TYR A 15 6.94 21.79 12.64
C TYR A 15 5.56 21.44 12.05
N VAL A 16 4.92 22.39 11.35
CA VAL A 16 3.62 22.17 10.70
C VAL A 16 3.63 20.96 9.75
N PRO A 17 4.66 20.74 8.90
CA PRO A 17 4.67 19.55 8.05
C PRO A 17 4.62 18.23 8.84
N HIS A 18 5.23 18.19 10.02
CA HIS A 18 5.18 17.01 10.89
C HIS A 18 3.80 16.84 11.53
N ALA A 19 3.17 17.93 11.98
CA ALA A 19 1.80 17.89 12.51
C ALA A 19 0.80 17.40 11.44
N VAL A 20 0.88 17.94 10.23
CA VAL A 20 0.03 17.54 9.10
C VAL A 20 0.26 16.08 8.74
N TYR A 21 1.51 15.61 8.68
CA TYR A 21 1.82 14.21 8.45
C TYR A 21 1.16 13.28 9.48
N LYS A 22 1.31 13.59 10.78
CA LYS A 22 0.73 12.79 11.87
C LYS A 22 -0.80 12.82 11.86
N LEU A 23 -1.41 13.94 11.45
CA LEU A 23 -2.85 14.07 11.30
C LEU A 23 -3.38 13.18 10.16
N LEU A 24 -2.75 13.26 8.98
CA LEU A 24 -3.15 12.46 7.81
C LEU A 24 -2.87 10.96 7.98
N GLU A 25 -1.81 10.59 8.68
CA GLU A 25 -1.51 9.19 9.00
C GLU A 25 -2.64 8.54 9.83
N ASN A 26 -3.31 9.31 10.69
CA ASN A 26 -4.34 8.81 11.60
C ASN A 26 -5.78 9.05 11.10
N MET A 27 -5.99 9.27 9.79
CA MET A 27 -7.33 9.45 9.21
C MET A 27 -8.27 8.27 9.55
N PRO A 28 -9.53 8.53 9.97
CA PRO A 28 -10.53 7.49 10.19
C PRO A 28 -10.72 6.62 8.96
N MET A 29 -10.90 5.32 9.17
CA MET A 29 -11.20 4.38 8.09
C MET A 29 -12.69 4.39 7.76
N PRO A 30 -13.13 3.94 6.57
CA PRO A 30 -14.54 4.05 6.14
C PRO A 30 -15.57 3.31 7.00
N TRP A 31 -15.13 2.31 7.78
CA TRP A 31 -15.95 1.56 8.74
C TRP A 31 -15.98 2.20 10.14
N GLU A 32 -15.23 3.29 10.36
CA GLU A 32 -15.20 4.02 11.61
C GLU A 32 -15.99 5.33 11.48
N GLN A 33 -16.93 5.57 12.40
CA GLN A 33 -17.63 6.86 12.45
C GLN A 33 -16.77 7.96 13.07
N VAL A 34 -16.15 7.65 14.21
CA VAL A 34 -15.32 8.58 14.99
C VAL A 34 -14.05 7.88 15.41
N ARG A 35 -12.92 8.56 15.24
CA ARG A 35 -11.63 8.10 15.74
C ARG A 35 -11.08 9.08 16.78
N ASN A 36 -11.06 8.62 18.03
CA ASN A 36 -10.44 9.36 19.12
C ASN A 36 -8.93 9.08 19.16
N VAL A 37 -8.12 10.13 19.08
CA VAL A 37 -6.66 10.05 19.06
C VAL A 37 -6.04 10.87 20.18
N LYS A 38 -4.91 10.40 20.72
CA LYS A 38 -4.10 11.20 21.65
C LYS A 38 -3.49 12.38 20.92
N VAL A 39 -3.66 13.57 21.47
CA VAL A 39 -3.08 14.81 20.94
C VAL A 39 -2.07 15.37 21.94
N LEU A 40 -0.93 15.82 21.41
CA LEU A 40 0.06 16.61 22.12
C LEU A 40 -0.01 18.04 21.60
N TYR A 41 -0.44 18.98 22.43
CA TYR A 41 -0.61 20.39 22.04
C TYR A 41 0.36 21.30 22.81
N HIS A 42 0.77 22.40 22.19
CA HIS A 42 1.53 23.44 22.87
C HIS A 42 0.63 24.21 23.85
N ILE A 43 1.14 24.58 25.04
CA ILE A 43 0.34 25.26 26.09
C ILE A 43 -0.37 26.54 25.62
N THR A 44 0.22 27.25 24.66
CA THR A 44 -0.36 28.46 24.07
C THR A 44 -1.35 28.19 22.94
N GLY A 45 -1.56 26.94 22.53
CA GLY A 45 -2.37 26.57 21.36
C GLY A 45 -1.70 26.86 20.01
N ALA A 46 -0.37 26.96 19.97
CA ALA A 46 0.37 27.28 18.75
C ALA A 46 0.38 26.16 17.70
N ILE A 47 0.38 24.90 18.16
CA ILE A 47 0.40 23.71 17.31
C ILE A 47 -0.10 22.51 18.10
N SER A 48 -0.72 21.56 17.39
CA SER A 48 -1.22 20.29 17.92
C SER A 48 -0.71 19.14 17.06
N PHE A 49 -0.13 18.13 17.70
CA PHE A 49 0.35 16.91 17.05
C PHE A 49 -0.52 15.73 17.46
N VAL A 50 -0.89 14.88 16.51
CA VAL A 50 -1.44 13.56 16.84
C VAL A 50 -0.30 12.67 17.31
N ASN A 51 -0.35 12.24 18.56
CA ASN A 51 0.68 11.44 19.23
C ASN A 51 0.32 9.95 19.25
N GLU A 52 -0.09 9.42 18.11
CA GLU A 52 -0.35 7.98 17.91
C GLU A 52 0.24 7.49 16.58
N ILE A 53 0.57 6.21 16.54
CA ILE A 53 0.91 5.48 15.31
C ILE A 53 -0.23 4.47 15.11
N PRO A 54 -0.87 4.44 13.93
CA PRO A 54 -2.00 3.56 13.65
C PRO A 54 -1.52 2.13 13.38
N TRP A 55 -1.22 1.40 14.45
CA TRP A 55 -0.92 -0.03 14.36
C TRP A 55 -2.18 -0.81 14.04
N VAL A 56 -2.12 -1.65 13.00
CA VAL A 56 -3.21 -2.52 12.56
C VAL A 56 -2.76 -3.97 12.50
N ILE A 57 -3.68 -4.92 12.70
CA ILE A 57 -3.42 -6.34 12.43
C ILE A 57 -3.62 -6.57 10.93
N GLU A 58 -2.54 -6.90 10.22
CA GLU A 58 -2.53 -7.04 8.76
C GLU A 58 -3.68 -7.87 8.16
N PRO A 59 -3.94 -9.13 8.60
CA PRO A 59 -5.04 -9.93 8.04
C PRO A 59 -6.43 -9.34 8.33
N VAL A 60 -6.61 -8.69 9.49
CA VAL A 60 -7.88 -8.02 9.82
C VAL A 60 -8.08 -6.80 8.93
N TYR A 61 -7.03 -5.97 8.78
CA TYR A 61 -7.08 -4.78 7.94
C TYR A 61 -7.32 -5.11 6.47
N ALA A 62 -6.69 -6.17 5.96
CA ALA A 62 -6.93 -6.67 4.61
C ALA A 62 -8.39 -7.16 4.43
N ALA A 63 -8.94 -7.87 5.42
CA ALA A 63 -10.33 -8.31 5.41
C ALA A 63 -11.30 -7.12 5.47
N GLN A 64 -11.07 -6.12 6.33
CA GLN A 64 -11.88 -4.91 6.43
C GLN A 64 -11.94 -4.19 5.07
N TRP A 65 -10.80 -4.00 4.40
CA TRP A 65 -10.79 -3.44 3.05
C TRP A 65 -11.44 -4.36 2.01
N GLY A 66 -11.38 -5.68 2.19
CA GLY A 66 -12.08 -6.66 1.37
C GLY A 66 -13.60 -6.49 1.43
N THR A 67 -14.15 -6.30 2.63
CA THR A 67 -15.59 -6.03 2.81
C THR A 67 -15.96 -4.64 2.28
N MET A 68 -15.09 -3.64 2.45
CA MET A 68 -15.29 -2.31 1.86
C MET A 68 -15.38 -2.37 0.34
N TRP A 69 -14.51 -3.15 -0.30
CA TRP A 69 -14.53 -3.34 -1.75
C TRP A 69 -15.87 -3.89 -2.24
N ILE A 70 -16.42 -4.89 -1.55
CA ILE A 70 -17.73 -5.47 -1.89
C ILE A 70 -18.84 -4.43 -1.71
N MET A 71 -18.87 -3.76 -0.56
CA MET A 71 -19.93 -2.78 -0.25
C MET A 71 -19.89 -1.58 -1.19
N MET A 72 -18.72 -1.02 -1.47
CA MET A 72 -18.58 0.11 -2.40
C MET A 72 -18.97 -0.29 -3.83
N ARG A 73 -18.66 -1.52 -4.27
CA ARG A 73 -19.09 -2.00 -5.60
C ARG A 73 -20.59 -2.21 -5.67
N ARG A 74 -21.21 -2.74 -4.60
CA ARG A 74 -22.66 -2.92 -4.50
C ARG A 74 -23.38 -1.57 -4.55
N GLU A 75 -22.93 -0.61 -3.73
CA GLU A 75 -23.49 0.75 -3.71
C GLU A 75 -23.36 1.44 -5.08
N LYS A 76 -22.20 1.31 -5.74
CA LYS A 76 -22.00 1.86 -7.09
C LYS A 76 -22.91 1.21 -8.15
N ARG A 77 -23.25 -0.07 -7.99
CA ARG A 77 -24.17 -0.78 -8.90
C ARG A 77 -25.62 -0.38 -8.66
N ASP A 78 -26.03 -0.27 -7.40
CA ASP A 78 -27.43 -0.12 -7.02
C ASP A 78 -27.89 1.36 -7.12
N ARG A 79 -26.97 2.31 -6.93
CA ARG A 79 -27.28 3.75 -6.96
C ARG A 79 -27.32 4.32 -8.37
N ARG A 80 -28.50 4.79 -8.79
CA ARG A 80 -28.71 5.42 -10.12
C ARG A 80 -27.97 6.74 -10.31
N HIS A 81 -27.97 7.60 -9.29
CA HIS A 81 -27.33 8.92 -9.32
C HIS A 81 -26.31 9.04 -8.21
N PHE A 82 -25.04 8.82 -8.55
CA PHE A 82 -23.91 9.00 -7.64
C PHE A 82 -23.31 10.40 -7.83
N LYS A 83 -23.63 11.32 -6.92
CA LYS A 83 -23.09 12.68 -6.92
C LYS A 83 -21.82 12.73 -6.08
N ARG A 84 -20.70 13.12 -6.68
CA ARG A 84 -19.44 13.35 -5.97
C ARG A 84 -19.49 14.68 -5.21
N MET A 85 -18.74 14.77 -4.13
CA MET A 85 -18.53 16.05 -3.43
C MET A 85 -17.85 17.05 -4.36
N ARG A 86 -18.13 18.34 -4.14
CA ARG A 86 -17.45 19.44 -4.84
C ARG A 86 -16.17 19.80 -4.07
N PHE A 87 -15.15 20.23 -4.81
CA PHE A 87 -13.89 20.66 -4.23
C PHE A 87 -13.61 22.11 -4.67
N PRO A 88 -13.22 23.01 -3.75
CA PRO A 88 -13.17 22.82 -2.29
C PRO A 88 -14.58 22.63 -1.67
N PRO A 89 -14.71 21.93 -0.52
CA PRO A 89 -16.02 21.77 0.13
C PRO A 89 -16.58 23.05 0.76
N PHE A 90 -15.71 23.97 1.17
CA PHE A 90 -16.03 25.26 1.77
C PHE A 90 -15.50 26.40 0.90
N ASP A 91 -16.09 27.58 1.04
CA ASP A 91 -15.61 28.79 0.36
C ASP A 91 -14.32 29.30 1.03
N ASP A 92 -13.43 29.94 0.26
CA ASP A 92 -12.16 30.47 0.76
C ASP A 92 -12.36 31.69 1.69
N GLU A 93 -13.50 32.37 1.57
CA GLU A 93 -13.88 33.50 2.44
C GLU A 93 -14.48 33.05 3.79
N GLU A 94 -14.92 31.81 3.89
CA GLU A 94 -15.52 31.29 5.12
C GLU A 94 -14.42 30.91 6.15
N PRO A 95 -14.53 31.38 7.41
CA PRO A 95 -13.59 30.96 8.45
C PRO A 95 -13.77 29.46 8.77
N PRO A 96 -12.72 28.78 9.25
CA PRO A 96 -12.84 27.39 9.70
C PRO A 96 -13.93 27.25 10.77
N LEU A 97 -14.80 26.25 10.59
CA LEU A 97 -15.87 25.92 11.52
C LEU A 97 -15.31 25.42 12.85
N ASP A 98 -15.88 25.91 13.96
CA ASP A 98 -15.54 25.40 15.29
C ASP A 98 -16.24 24.05 15.54
N TYR A 99 -15.49 23.12 16.14
CA TYR A 99 -15.96 21.77 16.43
C TYR A 99 -17.02 21.76 17.54
N GLY A 100 -16.84 22.59 18.57
CA GLY A 100 -17.73 22.64 19.74
C GLY A 100 -19.15 23.06 19.38
N ASP A 101 -19.29 24.13 18.59
CA ASP A 101 -20.59 24.72 18.27
C ASP A 101 -21.32 24.00 17.13
N ASN A 102 -20.59 23.43 16.16
CA ASN A 102 -21.19 22.93 14.92
C ASN A 102 -21.20 21.40 14.77
N ILE A 103 -20.28 20.69 15.41
CA ILE A 103 -20.03 19.26 15.11
C ILE A 103 -20.29 18.37 16.32
N LEU A 104 -20.00 18.82 17.54
CA LEU A 104 -20.05 18.00 18.75
C LEU A 104 -21.43 17.34 19.00
N ASP A 105 -22.51 18.08 18.74
CA ASP A 105 -23.88 17.62 19.01
C ASP A 105 -24.53 16.89 17.82
N VAL A 106 -23.83 16.79 16.68
CA VAL A 106 -24.34 16.14 15.48
C VAL A 106 -23.90 14.68 15.45
N GLU A 107 -24.86 13.76 15.49
CA GLU A 107 -24.56 12.33 15.35
C GLU A 107 -23.98 12.04 13.96
N PRO A 108 -22.83 11.35 13.89
CA PRO A 108 -22.22 10.99 12.62
C PRO A 108 -23.10 10.00 11.86
N LEU A 109 -23.07 10.10 10.55
CA LEU A 109 -23.73 9.12 9.67
C LEU A 109 -23.19 7.72 9.91
N GLU A 110 -23.99 6.72 9.56
CA GLU A 110 -23.57 5.32 9.62
C GLU A 110 -22.33 5.08 8.77
N ALA A 111 -21.36 4.37 9.35
CA ALA A 111 -20.17 3.96 8.64
C ALA A 111 -20.49 2.87 7.63
N ILE A 112 -19.58 2.65 6.68
CA ILE A 112 -19.74 1.57 5.71
C ILE A 112 -19.43 0.26 6.43
N ASN A 113 -20.47 -0.51 6.72
CA ASN A 113 -20.35 -1.84 7.31
C ASN A 113 -21.05 -2.87 6.42
N MET A 114 -20.42 -4.02 6.24
CA MET A 114 -21.08 -5.18 5.66
C MET A 114 -21.79 -5.96 6.75
N GLU A 115 -23.05 -6.32 6.49
CA GLU A 115 -23.79 -7.30 7.30
C GLU A 115 -23.03 -8.64 7.27
N LEU A 116 -22.50 -9.04 8.42
CA LEU A 116 -21.81 -10.31 8.61
C LEU A 116 -22.82 -11.39 8.99
N ASP A 117 -22.53 -12.64 8.60
CA ASP A 117 -23.37 -13.77 8.95
C ASP A 117 -23.08 -14.24 10.39
N PRO A 118 -24.10 -14.34 11.27
CA PRO A 118 -23.88 -14.70 12.67
C PRO A 118 -23.36 -16.14 12.87
N GLU A 119 -23.58 -17.05 11.92
CA GLU A 119 -23.12 -18.44 11.99
C GLU A 119 -21.75 -18.60 11.30
N ASP A 120 -21.61 -18.10 10.07
CA ASP A 120 -20.39 -18.28 9.27
C ASP A 120 -19.24 -17.31 9.65
N ASP A 121 -19.56 -16.14 10.21
CA ASP A 121 -18.61 -15.11 10.63
C ASP A 121 -18.54 -14.94 12.17
N GLU A 122 -19.09 -15.88 12.94
CA GLU A 122 -19.16 -15.86 14.42
C GLU A 122 -17.82 -15.45 15.06
N ALA A 123 -16.70 -15.98 14.54
CA ALA A 123 -15.36 -15.75 15.09
C ALA A 123 -14.88 -14.28 15.03
N VAL A 124 -15.44 -13.47 14.13
CA VAL A 124 -15.06 -12.06 13.91
C VAL A 124 -16.21 -11.09 14.17
N TYR A 125 -17.46 -11.57 14.18
CA TYR A 125 -18.70 -10.78 14.21
C TYR A 125 -18.68 -9.60 15.19
N ASP A 126 -18.30 -9.83 16.45
CA ASP A 126 -18.41 -8.83 17.52
C ASP A 126 -17.44 -7.66 17.41
N TRP A 127 -16.25 -7.88 16.86
CA TRP A 127 -15.12 -6.93 16.98
C TRP A 127 -14.58 -6.46 15.63
N PHE A 128 -15.10 -6.99 14.52
CA PHE A 128 -14.50 -6.82 13.19
C PHE A 128 -14.35 -5.36 12.74
N TYR A 129 -15.31 -4.50 13.08
CA TYR A 129 -15.31 -3.07 12.69
C TYR A 129 -14.83 -2.12 13.80
N ASP A 130 -14.28 -2.66 14.89
CA ASP A 130 -13.66 -1.83 15.93
C ASP A 130 -12.41 -1.11 15.40
N HIS A 131 -12.12 0.07 15.95
CA HIS A 131 -10.90 0.83 15.64
C HIS A 131 -9.61 0.07 16.00
N LYS A 132 -9.59 -0.59 17.17
CA LYS A 132 -8.46 -1.43 17.64
C LYS A 132 -9.00 -2.80 18.06
N PRO A 133 -9.27 -3.68 17.09
CA PRO A 133 -9.92 -4.96 17.36
C PRO A 133 -9.07 -5.83 18.28
N LEU A 134 -9.71 -6.54 19.21
CA LEU A 134 -9.07 -7.50 20.10
C LEU A 134 -8.02 -6.92 21.09
N GLN A 135 -7.95 -5.60 21.26
CA GLN A 135 -6.93 -4.92 22.08
C GLN A 135 -6.84 -5.43 23.53
N TYR A 136 -7.96 -5.80 24.14
CA TYR A 136 -8.06 -6.29 25.52
C TYR A 136 -8.18 -7.82 25.62
N SER A 137 -7.94 -8.54 24.52
CA SER A 137 -8.02 -9.99 24.46
C SER A 137 -6.64 -10.65 24.62
N LYS A 138 -6.62 -11.98 24.75
CA LYS A 138 -5.38 -12.78 24.76
C LYS A 138 -4.68 -12.84 23.38
N HIS A 139 -5.34 -12.40 22.31
CA HIS A 139 -4.82 -12.45 20.95
C HIS A 139 -3.79 -11.36 20.66
N VAL A 140 -3.75 -10.29 21.46
CA VAL A 140 -2.83 -9.17 21.30
C VAL A 140 -2.01 -9.00 22.57
N ASN A 141 -0.79 -8.49 22.45
CA ASN A 141 0.11 -8.25 23.58
C ASN A 141 -0.34 -7.14 24.57
N GLY A 142 -1.55 -6.58 24.39
CA GLY A 142 -2.12 -5.50 25.21
C GLY A 142 -2.19 -4.15 24.48
N PRO A 143 -2.30 -3.02 25.22
CA PRO A 143 -2.56 -1.70 24.64
C PRO A 143 -1.48 -1.16 23.69
N SER A 144 -0.27 -1.74 23.71
CA SER A 144 0.78 -1.39 22.77
C SER A 144 0.50 -1.87 21.34
N TYR A 145 -0.37 -2.87 21.15
CA TYR A 145 -0.85 -3.34 19.84
C TYR A 145 0.25 -3.68 18.80
N ARG A 146 1.34 -4.32 19.24
CA ARG A 146 2.52 -4.58 18.38
C ARG A 146 2.64 -6.03 17.91
N ARG A 147 2.07 -6.96 18.65
CA ARG A 147 2.16 -8.40 18.34
C ARG A 147 0.78 -9.01 18.49
N TRP A 148 0.43 -9.85 17.52
CA TRP A 148 -0.84 -10.55 17.48
C TRP A 148 -0.63 -12.05 17.28
N ARG A 149 -1.56 -12.86 17.77
CA ARG A 149 -1.65 -14.31 17.58
C ARG A 149 -3.13 -14.69 17.48
N LEU A 150 -3.55 -15.01 16.27
CA LEU A 150 -4.94 -15.37 15.96
C LEU A 150 -5.10 -16.89 15.88
N ASN A 151 -6.31 -17.38 16.19
CA ASN A 151 -6.65 -18.78 16.06
C ASN A 151 -7.01 -19.12 14.59
N VAL A 152 -6.98 -20.42 14.25
CA VAL A 152 -7.30 -20.90 12.89
C VAL A 152 -8.71 -20.50 12.44
N PRO A 153 -9.78 -20.59 13.26
CA PRO A 153 -11.12 -20.17 12.84
C PRO A 153 -11.17 -18.68 12.45
N ILE A 154 -10.55 -17.81 13.25
CA ILE A 154 -10.43 -16.37 12.96
C ILE A 154 -9.67 -16.15 11.64
N MET A 155 -8.55 -16.86 11.45
CA MET A 155 -7.77 -16.69 10.22
C MET A 155 -8.55 -17.15 8.98
N SER A 156 -9.34 -18.23 9.10
CA SER A 156 -10.16 -18.77 8.01
C SER A 156 -11.26 -17.79 7.59
N THR A 157 -11.97 -17.18 8.54
CA THR A 157 -13.00 -16.17 8.23
C THR A 157 -12.39 -14.91 7.62
N LEU A 158 -11.29 -14.41 8.19
CA LEU A 158 -10.56 -13.25 7.65
C LEU A 158 -10.05 -13.50 6.21
N TYR A 159 -9.50 -14.68 5.93
CA TYR A 159 -9.06 -15.07 4.59
C TYR A 159 -10.24 -15.07 3.60
N ARG A 160 -11.39 -15.63 4.00
CA ARG A 160 -12.62 -15.63 3.18
C ARG A 160 -13.11 -14.20 2.88
N LEU A 161 -13.18 -13.33 3.90
CA LEU A 161 -13.61 -11.94 3.75
C LEU A 161 -12.65 -11.10 2.89
N ALA A 162 -11.34 -11.36 2.99
CA ALA A 162 -10.32 -10.70 2.19
C ALA A 162 -10.20 -11.22 0.75
N GLY A 163 -10.96 -12.27 0.37
CA GLY A 163 -10.77 -12.99 -0.89
C GLY A 163 -10.84 -12.14 -2.16
N GLN A 164 -11.58 -11.02 -2.14
CA GLN A 164 -11.65 -10.10 -3.29
C GLN A 164 -10.34 -9.33 -3.55
N LEU A 165 -9.45 -9.22 -2.55
CA LEU A 165 -8.20 -8.47 -2.63
C LEU A 165 -6.97 -9.38 -2.66
N GLN A 166 -7.13 -10.65 -2.29
CA GLN A 166 -6.03 -11.61 -2.27
C GLN A 166 -5.88 -12.30 -3.63
N SER A 167 -4.66 -12.75 -3.93
CA SER A 167 -4.36 -13.48 -5.15
C SER A 167 -4.62 -14.97 -4.97
N ASP A 168 -5.30 -15.60 -5.93
CA ASP A 168 -5.50 -17.06 -5.97
C ASP A 168 -4.26 -17.85 -6.42
N LEU A 169 -3.12 -17.16 -6.61
CA LEU A 169 -1.89 -17.73 -7.13
C LEU A 169 -1.13 -18.45 -6.02
N LEU A 170 -1.23 -19.77 -6.00
CA LEU A 170 -0.51 -20.64 -5.06
C LEU A 170 0.92 -20.97 -5.53
N ASP A 171 1.10 -21.19 -6.83
CA ASP A 171 2.39 -21.55 -7.41
C ASP A 171 3.26 -20.31 -7.63
N ARG A 172 4.44 -20.31 -7.00
CA ARG A 172 5.45 -19.26 -7.15
C ARG A 172 6.02 -19.21 -8.57
N ASN A 173 6.00 -20.31 -9.31
CA ASN A 173 6.45 -20.35 -10.70
C ASN A 173 5.61 -19.47 -11.62
N TYR A 174 4.39 -19.08 -11.23
CA TYR A 174 3.61 -18.08 -11.96
C TYR A 174 4.39 -16.78 -12.18
N PHE A 175 5.23 -16.38 -11.21
CA PHE A 175 6.06 -15.18 -11.31
C PHE A 175 7.38 -15.41 -12.07
N HIS A 176 7.49 -16.46 -12.88
CA HIS A 176 8.67 -16.67 -13.72
C HIS A 176 8.97 -15.42 -14.56
N LEU A 177 10.22 -14.94 -14.51
CA LEU A 177 10.66 -13.65 -15.08
C LEU A 177 10.01 -12.38 -14.51
N PHE A 178 8.99 -12.51 -13.67
CA PHE A 178 8.27 -11.41 -13.01
C PHE A 178 8.61 -11.25 -11.53
N GLU A 179 9.76 -11.79 -11.12
CA GLU A 179 10.35 -11.57 -9.80
C GLU A 179 11.29 -10.36 -9.76
N LYS A 180 11.53 -9.82 -8.56
CA LYS A 180 12.47 -8.71 -8.32
C LYS A 180 13.86 -8.96 -8.92
N LYS A 181 14.39 -10.18 -8.84
CA LYS A 181 15.72 -10.53 -9.38
C LYS A 181 15.76 -10.43 -10.90
N SER A 182 14.72 -10.88 -11.58
CA SER A 182 14.57 -10.78 -13.03
C SER A 182 14.49 -9.31 -13.46
N PHE A 183 13.75 -8.47 -12.73
CA PHE A 183 13.71 -7.03 -12.99
C PHE A 183 15.06 -6.33 -12.75
N PHE A 184 15.82 -6.72 -11.74
CA PHE A 184 17.17 -6.18 -11.52
C PHE A 184 18.10 -6.51 -12.69
N THR A 185 18.02 -7.73 -13.20
CA THR A 185 18.79 -8.17 -14.36
C THR A 185 18.35 -7.46 -15.63
N ALA A 186 17.04 -7.34 -15.88
CA ALA A 186 16.49 -6.60 -17.01
C ALA A 186 16.96 -5.13 -16.98
N LYS A 187 16.91 -4.47 -15.82
CA LYS A 187 17.43 -3.11 -15.62
C LYS A 187 18.94 -3.01 -15.88
N ALA A 188 19.72 -3.96 -15.37
CA ALA A 188 21.18 -3.95 -15.52
C ALA A 188 21.62 -4.15 -16.98
N LEU A 189 20.88 -4.98 -17.72
CA LEU A 189 21.12 -5.26 -19.14
C LEU A 189 20.47 -4.25 -20.10
N ASN A 190 19.75 -3.25 -19.58
CA ASN A 190 18.96 -2.31 -20.38
C ASN A 190 17.97 -3.04 -21.33
N MET A 191 17.33 -4.09 -20.82
CA MET A 191 16.33 -4.88 -21.55
C MET A 191 14.97 -4.78 -20.89
N ALA A 192 13.92 -4.95 -21.69
CA ALA A 192 12.55 -4.96 -21.22
C ALA A 192 11.94 -6.36 -21.41
N ILE A 193 11.35 -6.89 -20.35
CA ILE A 193 10.50 -8.08 -20.40
C ILE A 193 9.12 -7.62 -20.88
N PRO A 194 8.41 -8.37 -21.75
CA PRO A 194 7.03 -8.04 -22.10
C PRO A 194 6.15 -7.86 -20.86
N GLY A 195 5.41 -6.76 -20.78
CA GLY A 195 4.60 -6.39 -19.60
C GLY A 195 5.39 -5.88 -18.39
N GLY A 196 6.72 -5.95 -18.42
CA GLY A 196 7.61 -5.47 -17.36
C GLY A 196 7.96 -3.98 -17.46
N PRO A 197 8.55 -3.41 -16.41
CA PRO A 197 9.00 -2.01 -16.38
C PRO A 197 10.21 -1.78 -17.30
N LYS A 198 10.34 -0.55 -17.79
CA LYS A 198 11.53 -0.05 -18.51
C LYS A 198 12.29 0.94 -17.63
N PHE A 199 13.61 0.96 -17.77
CA PHE A 199 14.48 1.84 -17.01
C PHE A 199 15.50 2.52 -17.90
N GLU A 200 16.09 3.58 -17.39
CA GLU A 200 17.27 4.17 -18.00
C GLU A 200 18.48 3.21 -17.93
N PRO A 201 19.33 3.15 -18.99
CA PRO A 201 20.48 2.27 -19.02
C PRO A 201 21.42 2.51 -17.83
N LEU A 202 21.80 1.42 -17.14
CA LEU A 202 22.72 1.51 -16.00
C LEU A 202 24.17 1.81 -16.44
N PHE A 203 24.54 1.31 -17.62
CA PHE A 203 25.84 1.52 -18.26
C PHE A 203 25.57 2.16 -19.63
N ARG A 204 26.23 3.28 -19.93
CA ARG A 204 26.12 3.99 -21.22
C ARG A 204 27.40 3.90 -22.04
N ASP A 205 28.35 3.14 -21.51
CA ASP A 205 29.74 3.06 -21.93
C ASP A 205 29.92 2.18 -23.17
N MET A 206 28.85 1.62 -23.74
CA MET A 206 28.91 0.85 -24.99
C MET A 206 28.30 1.66 -26.13
N GLY A 207 29.12 2.00 -27.12
CA GLY A 207 28.63 2.36 -28.44
C GLY A 207 28.03 1.12 -29.10
N ALA A 208 26.84 1.24 -29.69
CA ALA A 208 26.15 0.12 -30.33
C ALA A 208 27.01 -0.58 -31.40
N ASP A 209 27.94 0.16 -32.02
CA ASP A 209 28.66 -0.27 -33.21
C ASP A 209 29.94 -1.09 -32.92
N GLU A 210 30.47 -1.06 -31.68
CA GLU A 210 31.72 -1.77 -31.34
C GLU A 210 31.53 -3.28 -31.10
N GLU A 211 30.31 -3.73 -30.78
CA GLU A 211 30.03 -5.16 -30.55
C GLU A 211 29.67 -5.91 -31.85
N ASP A 212 29.14 -5.22 -32.87
CA ASP A 212 28.52 -5.85 -34.04
C ASP A 212 29.52 -6.39 -35.08
N TRP A 213 30.69 -5.76 -35.26
CA TRP A 213 31.70 -6.17 -36.26
C TRP A 213 33.00 -6.67 -35.63
N ASN A 214 32.94 -7.86 -35.05
CA ASN A 214 34.12 -8.54 -34.48
C ASN A 214 34.36 -9.88 -35.17
N GLU A 215 35.60 -10.39 -35.12
CA GLU A 215 36.00 -11.66 -35.76
C GLU A 215 35.14 -12.87 -35.31
N PHE A 216 34.59 -12.78 -34.10
CA PHE A 216 33.68 -13.76 -33.49
C PHE A 216 32.22 -13.59 -33.90
N ASN A 217 31.79 -12.37 -34.27
CA ASN A 217 30.40 -12.06 -34.62
C ASN A 217 30.14 -12.05 -36.14
N ASP A 218 31.05 -12.61 -36.93
CA ASP A 218 30.91 -12.72 -38.39
C ASP A 218 29.68 -13.58 -38.76
N ILE A 219 28.83 -13.02 -39.63
CA ILE A 219 27.57 -13.63 -40.06
C ILE A 219 27.78 -14.99 -40.74
N ASN A 220 28.93 -15.21 -41.37
CA ASN A 220 29.26 -16.49 -42.02
C ASN A 220 29.62 -17.59 -41.02
N LYS A 221 29.97 -17.23 -39.78
CA LYS A 221 30.38 -18.15 -38.72
C LYS A 221 29.24 -18.46 -37.74
N ILE A 222 28.16 -17.69 -37.76
CA ILE A 222 27.01 -17.85 -36.86
C ILE A 222 25.89 -18.63 -37.57
N ILE A 223 25.49 -19.75 -36.98
CA ILE A 223 24.33 -20.51 -37.43
C ILE A 223 23.08 -20.03 -36.67
N ILE A 224 22.21 -19.28 -37.34
CA ILE A 224 20.95 -18.81 -36.77
C ILE A 224 19.84 -19.84 -37.02
N ARG A 225 19.51 -20.65 -36.00
CA ARG A 225 18.35 -21.57 -36.07
C ARG A 225 17.08 -20.98 -35.44
N HIS A 226 17.24 -20.30 -34.31
CA HIS A 226 16.16 -19.63 -33.60
C HIS A 226 16.63 -18.26 -33.09
N GLN A 227 15.73 -17.28 -33.09
CA GLN A 227 16.04 -15.95 -32.59
C GLN A 227 16.16 -15.95 -31.07
N ILE A 228 17.28 -15.43 -30.55
CA ILE A 228 17.49 -15.24 -29.12
C ILE A 228 16.65 -14.05 -28.66
N ARG A 229 15.60 -14.31 -27.88
CA ARG A 229 14.70 -13.29 -27.34
C ARG A 229 15.23 -12.68 -26.04
N THR A 230 14.63 -11.58 -25.60
CA THR A 230 15.02 -10.87 -24.38
C THR A 230 14.77 -11.71 -23.12
N GLU A 231 13.75 -12.57 -23.14
CA GLU A 231 13.43 -13.48 -22.05
C GLU A 231 14.61 -14.43 -21.76
N TYR A 232 15.23 -14.99 -22.79
CA TYR A 232 16.41 -15.85 -22.63
C TYR A 232 17.60 -15.08 -22.08
N LYS A 233 17.81 -13.84 -22.55
CA LYS A 233 18.87 -12.95 -22.06
C LYS A 233 18.68 -12.57 -20.60
N VAL A 234 17.45 -12.46 -20.11
CA VAL A 234 17.19 -12.20 -18.68
C VAL A 234 17.25 -13.48 -17.85
N GLN A 235 16.73 -14.60 -18.36
CA GLN A 235 16.70 -15.88 -17.65
C GLN A 235 18.11 -16.46 -17.44
N PHE A 236 18.93 -16.42 -18.48
CA PHE A 236 20.30 -16.93 -18.48
C PHE A 236 21.28 -15.79 -18.79
N PRO A 237 21.47 -14.85 -17.85
CA PRO A 237 22.16 -13.60 -18.12
C PRO A 237 23.63 -13.76 -18.45
N PHE A 238 24.28 -14.80 -17.93
CA PHE A 238 25.69 -15.08 -18.18
C PHE A 238 25.95 -15.84 -19.48
N LEU A 239 24.91 -16.39 -20.13
CA LEU A 239 25.05 -17.19 -21.34
C LEU A 239 24.81 -16.36 -22.61
N TYR A 240 23.71 -15.59 -22.63
CA TYR A 240 23.25 -14.90 -23.84
C TYR A 240 23.62 -13.42 -23.93
N ASN A 241 24.40 -12.90 -22.97
CA ASN A 241 24.84 -11.49 -22.98
C ASN A 241 26.37 -11.40 -22.92
N SER A 242 26.92 -10.50 -23.72
CA SER A 242 28.26 -9.99 -23.53
C SER A 242 28.32 -9.13 -22.25
N ARG A 243 29.37 -9.30 -21.44
CA ARG A 243 29.67 -8.46 -20.27
C ARG A 243 28.48 -8.26 -19.31
N PRO A 244 27.92 -9.34 -18.72
CA PRO A 244 26.82 -9.24 -17.76
C PRO A 244 27.29 -8.58 -16.45
N ARG A 245 27.11 -7.27 -16.33
CA ARG A 245 27.50 -6.48 -15.15
C ARG A 245 26.31 -6.27 -14.23
N LYS A 246 26.52 -6.42 -12.91
CA LYS A 246 25.50 -6.20 -11.86
C LYS A 246 24.19 -7.00 -12.04
N VAL A 247 24.23 -8.11 -12.78
CA VAL A 247 23.08 -9.02 -12.96
C VAL A 247 22.86 -9.89 -11.71
N ARG A 248 21.65 -10.41 -11.54
CA ARG A 248 21.27 -11.32 -10.45
C ARG A 248 20.62 -12.59 -11.00
N LEU A 249 20.95 -13.74 -10.42
CA LEU A 249 20.33 -15.02 -10.78
C LEU A 249 18.97 -15.16 -10.10
N ALA A 250 17.92 -15.32 -10.91
CA ALA A 250 16.59 -15.69 -10.44
C ALA A 250 16.54 -17.18 -10.04
N PRO A 251 15.62 -17.59 -9.15
CA PRO A 251 15.31 -19.00 -8.94
C PRO A 251 14.93 -19.65 -10.27
N TYR A 252 15.45 -20.85 -10.52
CA TYR A 252 15.20 -21.54 -11.78
C TYR A 252 13.78 -22.13 -11.82
N HIS A 253 13.39 -22.82 -10.76
CA HIS A 253 12.11 -23.48 -10.61
C HIS A 253 11.83 -23.72 -9.12
N ASN A 254 10.57 -23.62 -8.72
CA ASN A 254 10.08 -24.09 -7.43
C ASN A 254 9.29 -25.40 -7.64
N PRO A 255 9.30 -26.34 -6.70
CA PRO A 255 8.43 -27.52 -6.80
C PRO A 255 6.96 -27.06 -6.91
N PRO A 256 6.18 -27.67 -7.82
CA PRO A 256 4.75 -27.38 -7.95
C PRO A 256 3.96 -27.80 -6.70
#